data_AF-Q16FL8-F1
#
_entry.id   AF-Q16FL8-F1
#
_cell.length_a   1.000
_cell.length_b   1.000
_cell.length_c   1.000
_cell.angle_alpha   90.00
_cell.angle_beta   90.00
_cell.angle_gamma   90.00
#
_symmetry.space_group_name_H-M   'P 1'
#
loop_
_entity.id
_entity.type
_entity.pdbx_description
1 polymer ?
#
loop_
_entity_poly.entity_id
_entity_poly.type
_entity_poly.pdbx_seq_one_letter_code
_entity_poly.pdbx_strand_id
1 'polypeptide(L)'
;MAQMAITLLTRAIEYDMNGRKLESLKLYEDGIEALLKESKAETDPKRKQHFQAKIVEYMNRAEQVKDQVTRWKSRGEIRDKMHVVDGATGYSYGRVFGRYMTDDVKEILVEEPYVREHHQLCNLVMFSELAVTSCKNLKFIKLLTVREQKNNDEQGRAFQTLKDSLKKQGVEFFVEYSANMHDRQVILSNGFIVKIGRGLNYFKPSPSKYCLGAFNYHFRECRETNIDVFYCPENDKA
;
A
#
# COMPACT_ATOMS: atom_id res chain seq x y z
N MET A 1 -10.05 3.62 -28.61
CA MET A 1 -10.47 3.61 -27.20
C MET A 1 -10.49 2.19 -26.64
N ALA A 2 -11.16 1.22 -27.29
CA ALA A 2 -11.18 -0.20 -26.88
C ALA A 2 -9.83 -0.85 -26.51
N GLN A 3 -8.76 -0.40 -27.15
CA GLN A 3 -7.41 -0.91 -26.87
C GLN A 3 -6.96 -0.65 -25.41
N MET A 4 -7.39 0.44 -24.78
CA MET A 4 -7.00 0.77 -23.42
C MET A 4 -7.65 -0.18 -22.41
N ALA A 5 -8.98 -0.39 -22.50
CA ALA A 5 -9.70 -1.33 -21.65
C ALA A 5 -9.12 -2.75 -21.77
N ILE A 6 -8.88 -3.20 -23.01
CA ILE A 6 -8.27 -4.52 -23.27
C ILE A 6 -6.88 -4.63 -22.64
N THR A 7 -6.03 -3.61 -22.80
CA THR A 7 -4.67 -3.63 -22.24
C THR A 7 -4.67 -3.71 -20.72
N LEU A 8 -5.53 -2.92 -20.06
CA LEU A 8 -5.66 -2.91 -18.60
C LEU A 8 -6.16 -4.26 -18.08
N LEU A 9 -7.24 -4.78 -18.67
CA LEU A 9 -7.85 -6.04 -18.25
C LEU A 9 -6.94 -7.25 -18.51
N THR A 10 -6.20 -7.25 -19.61
CA THR A 10 -5.21 -8.31 -19.92
C THR A 10 -4.11 -8.34 -18.86
N ARG A 11 -3.57 -7.17 -18.50
CA ARG A 11 -2.58 -7.05 -17.42
C ARG A 11 -3.16 -7.42 -16.06
N ALA A 12 -4.40 -7.05 -15.78
CA ALA A 12 -5.09 -7.42 -14.54
C ALA A 12 -5.13 -8.94 -14.38
N ILE A 13 -5.51 -9.68 -15.43
CA ILE A 13 -5.52 -11.14 -15.45
C ILE A 13 -4.12 -11.71 -15.22
N GLU A 14 -3.12 -11.23 -15.96
CA GLU A 14 -1.73 -11.68 -15.85
C GLU A 14 -1.20 -11.51 -14.42
N TYR A 15 -1.44 -10.34 -13.82
CA TYR A 15 -0.94 -10.03 -12.48
C TYR A 15 -1.67 -10.79 -11.39
N ASP A 16 -2.98 -10.97 -11.55
CA ASP A 16 -3.78 -11.80 -10.66
C ASP A 16 -3.27 -13.26 -10.67
N MET A 17 -3.01 -13.82 -11.85
CA MET A 17 -2.45 -15.17 -11.99
C MET A 17 -1.06 -15.31 -11.36
N ASN A 18 -0.26 -14.24 -11.32
CA ASN A 18 1.08 -14.20 -10.75
C ASN A 18 1.12 -13.80 -9.26
N GLY A 19 -0.04 -13.71 -8.62
CA GLY A 19 -0.21 -13.41 -7.20
C GLY A 19 -0.09 -11.93 -6.82
N ARG A 20 0.01 -11.01 -7.79
CA ARG A 20 0.04 -9.56 -7.57
C ARG A 20 -1.38 -9.01 -7.41
N LYS A 21 -1.99 -9.30 -6.26
CA LYS A 21 -3.41 -9.05 -5.99
C LYS A 21 -3.75 -7.57 -5.90
N LEU A 22 -2.92 -6.75 -5.24
CA LEU A 22 -3.22 -5.32 -5.05
C LEU A 22 -3.24 -4.56 -6.39
N GLU A 23 -2.22 -4.76 -7.21
CA GLU A 23 -2.14 -4.09 -8.50
C GLU A 23 -3.15 -4.68 -9.49
N SER A 24 -3.35 -6.00 -9.50
CA SER A 24 -4.36 -6.62 -10.37
C SER A 24 -5.77 -6.09 -10.08
N LEU A 25 -6.13 -5.93 -8.80
CA LEU A 25 -7.40 -5.34 -8.41
C LEU A 25 -7.55 -3.92 -8.97
N LYS A 26 -6.50 -3.10 -8.84
CA LYS A 26 -6.51 -1.74 -9.38
C LYS A 26 -6.68 -1.73 -10.90
N LEU A 27 -6.00 -2.62 -11.61
CA LEU A 27 -6.11 -2.74 -13.07
C LEU A 27 -7.50 -3.25 -13.50
N TYR A 28 -8.12 -4.15 -12.74
CA TYR A 28 -9.51 -4.55 -12.97
C TYR A 28 -10.44 -3.34 -12.83
N GLU A 29 -10.33 -2.57 -11.74
CA GLU A 29 -11.15 -1.37 -11.53
C GLU A 29 -11.04 -0.37 -12.68
N ASP A 30 -9.80 -0.02 -13.07
CA ASP A 30 -9.53 0.93 -14.16
C ASP A 30 -10.00 0.38 -15.52
N GLY A 31 -9.77 -0.91 -15.77
CA GLY A 31 -10.18 -1.59 -16.99
C GLY A 31 -11.71 -1.70 -17.13
N ILE A 32 -12.41 -1.99 -16.03
CA ILE A 32 -13.87 -2.03 -15.97
C ILE A 32 -14.45 -0.63 -16.20
N GLU A 33 -13.88 0.40 -15.58
CA GLU A 33 -14.32 1.78 -15.79
C GLU A 33 -14.17 2.21 -17.26
N ALA A 34 -13.04 1.87 -17.88
CA ALA A 34 -12.79 2.12 -19.30
C ALA A 34 -13.81 1.37 -20.19
N LEU A 35 -14.03 0.08 -19.93
CA LEU A 35 -14.98 -0.74 -20.69
C LEU A 35 -16.44 -0.27 -20.51
N LEU A 36 -16.80 0.21 -19.32
CA LEU A 36 -18.10 0.81 -19.04
C LEU A 36 -18.34 2.07 -19.89
N LYS A 37 -17.33 2.93 -20.03
CA LYS A 37 -17.41 4.13 -20.89
C LYS A 37 -17.64 3.75 -22.35
N GLU A 38 -16.96 2.72 -22.82
CA GLU A 38 -17.10 2.21 -24.19
C GLU A 38 -18.45 1.54 -24.44
N SER A 39 -18.91 0.72 -23.51
CA SER A 39 -20.23 0.07 -23.59
C SER A 39 -21.37 1.08 -23.66
N LYS A 40 -21.23 2.24 -23.00
CA LYS A 40 -22.21 3.34 -23.08
C LYS A 40 -22.20 4.02 -24.45
N ALA A 41 -21.04 4.13 -25.10
CA ALA A 41 -20.88 4.77 -26.41
C ALA A 41 -21.20 3.83 -27.59
N GLU A 42 -21.25 2.51 -27.37
CA GLU A 42 -21.55 1.51 -28.39
C GLU A 42 -23.03 1.56 -28.83
N THR A 43 -23.24 1.57 -30.14
CA THR A 43 -24.54 1.65 -30.79
C THR A 43 -25.00 0.29 -31.31
N ASP A 44 -24.09 -0.62 -31.65
CA ASP A 44 -24.43 -1.97 -32.07
C ASP A 44 -24.96 -2.81 -30.89
N PRO A 45 -26.22 -3.31 -30.94
CA PRO A 45 -26.82 -4.02 -29.81
C PRO A 45 -26.07 -5.28 -29.40
N LYS A 46 -25.49 -6.02 -30.36
CA LYS A 46 -24.79 -7.29 -30.08
C LYS A 46 -23.45 -7.03 -29.38
N ARG A 47 -22.68 -6.06 -29.88
CA ARG A 47 -21.41 -5.63 -29.24
C ARG A 47 -21.64 -5.03 -27.88
N LYS A 48 -22.68 -4.21 -27.73
CA LYS A 48 -23.06 -3.66 -26.43
C LYS A 48 -23.38 -4.74 -25.41
N GLN A 49 -24.18 -5.74 -25.80
CA GLN A 49 -24.48 -6.90 -24.96
C GLN A 49 -23.21 -7.69 -24.60
N HIS A 50 -22.29 -7.88 -25.56
CA HIS A 50 -21.01 -8.53 -25.31
C HIS A 50 -20.15 -7.78 -24.27
N PHE A 51 -20.05 -6.45 -24.40
CA PHE A 51 -19.34 -5.62 -23.42
C PHE A 51 -19.98 -5.70 -22.02
N GLN A 52 -21.31 -5.66 -21.93
CA GLN A 52 -22.02 -5.81 -20.66
C GLN A 52 -21.74 -7.15 -20.00
N ALA A 53 -21.74 -8.25 -20.76
CA ALA A 53 -21.39 -9.57 -20.24
C ALA A 53 -19.95 -9.60 -19.70
N LYS A 54 -19.00 -9.02 -20.44
CA LYS A 54 -17.60 -8.93 -20.00
C LYS A 54 -17.40 -8.04 -18.79
N ILE A 55 -18.11 -6.92 -18.68
CA ILE A 55 -18.10 -6.06 -17.49
C ILE A 55 -18.50 -6.87 -16.25
N VAL A 56 -19.59 -7.65 -16.32
CA VAL A 56 -20.04 -8.49 -15.20
C VAL A 56 -19.00 -9.55 -14.83
N GLU A 57 -18.41 -10.20 -15.83
CA GLU A 57 -17.33 -11.20 -15.62
C GLU A 57 -16.14 -10.58 -14.86
N TYR A 58 -15.64 -9.43 -15.31
CA TYR A 58 -14.50 -8.77 -14.67
C TYR A 58 -14.87 -8.20 -13.29
N MET A 59 -16.09 -7.67 -13.10
CA MET A 59 -16.56 -7.21 -11.79
C MET A 59 -16.61 -8.34 -10.77
N ASN A 60 -17.13 -9.51 -11.17
CA ASN A 60 -17.17 -10.68 -10.30
C ASN A 60 -15.76 -11.11 -9.89
N ARG A 61 -14.80 -11.07 -10.81
CA ARG A 61 -13.40 -11.39 -10.49
C ARG A 61 -12.75 -10.35 -9.58
N ALA A 62 -12.97 -9.06 -9.86
CA ALA A 62 -12.46 -7.97 -9.03
C ALA A 62 -12.96 -8.09 -7.58
N GLU A 63 -14.24 -8.43 -7.38
CA GLU A 63 -14.80 -8.64 -6.04
C GLU A 63 -14.14 -9.83 -5.33
N GLN A 64 -13.89 -10.94 -6.02
CA GLN A 64 -13.15 -12.08 -5.44
C GLN A 64 -11.72 -11.70 -5.02
N VAL A 65 -11.01 -10.91 -5.84
CA VAL A 65 -9.66 -10.44 -5.50
C VAL A 65 -9.70 -9.48 -4.32
N LYS A 66 -10.70 -8.60 -4.26
CA LYS A 66 -10.93 -7.69 -3.14
C LYS A 66 -11.24 -8.42 -1.83
N ASP A 67 -12.01 -9.50 -1.89
CA ASP A 67 -12.26 -10.38 -0.75
C ASP A 67 -10.97 -11.03 -0.25
N GLN A 68 -10.10 -11.47 -1.15
CA GLN A 68 -8.78 -12.03 -0.79
C GLN A 68 -7.92 -10.97 -0.08
N VAL A 69 -7.81 -9.77 -0.64
CA VAL A 69 -7.07 -8.65 -0.02
C VAL A 69 -7.66 -8.28 1.35
N THR A 70 -8.99 -8.37 1.51
CA THR A 70 -9.64 -8.10 2.79
C THR A 70 -9.31 -9.18 3.84
N ARG A 71 -9.24 -10.45 3.43
CA ARG A 71 -8.81 -11.55 4.31
C ARG A 71 -7.36 -11.41 4.77
N TRP A 72 -6.52 -10.70 4.03
CA TRP A 72 -5.15 -10.43 4.47
C TRP A 72 -5.08 -9.73 5.83
N LYS A 73 -6.16 -9.06 6.25
CA LYS A 73 -6.21 -8.26 7.49
C LYS A 73 -6.66 -9.03 8.72
N SER A 74 -7.37 -10.15 8.55
CA SER A 74 -8.27 -10.67 9.58
C SER A 74 -7.75 -11.90 10.33
N ARG A 75 -6.68 -12.56 9.84
CA ARG A 75 -6.17 -13.82 10.41
C ARG A 75 -4.64 -13.81 10.41
N GLY A 76 -4.04 -14.38 11.44
CA GLY A 76 -2.58 -14.55 11.52
C GLY A 76 -2.13 -14.99 12.90
N GLU A 77 -1.06 -15.77 12.94
CA GLU A 77 -0.40 -16.14 14.18
C GLU A 77 0.55 -15.02 14.59
N ILE A 78 0.55 -14.66 15.88
CA ILE A 78 1.51 -13.68 16.39
C ILE A 78 2.92 -14.29 16.29
N ARG A 79 3.83 -13.58 15.64
CA ARG A 79 5.23 -13.96 15.46
C ARG A 79 6.18 -13.13 16.30
N ASP A 80 5.85 -11.87 16.53
CA ASP A 80 6.67 -10.96 17.32
C ASP A 80 5.80 -9.91 18.01
N LYS A 81 6.28 -9.44 19.16
CA LYS A 81 5.68 -8.34 19.92
C LYS A 81 6.79 -7.43 20.43
N MET A 82 6.67 -6.16 20.12
CA MET A 82 7.59 -5.14 20.61
C MET A 82 6.80 -4.10 21.39
N HIS A 83 7.24 -3.83 22.61
CA HIS A 83 6.75 -2.71 23.40
C HIS A 83 7.81 -1.59 23.37
N VAL A 84 7.50 -0.51 22.66
CA VAL A 84 8.33 0.68 22.60
C VAL A 84 7.93 1.56 23.77
N VAL A 85 8.79 1.67 24.77
CA VAL A 85 8.58 2.58 25.91
C VAL A 85 8.83 4.03 25.49
N ASP A 86 8.21 4.99 26.18
CA ASP A 86 8.40 6.41 25.88
C ASP A 86 9.88 6.82 25.99
N GLY A 87 10.36 7.58 24.99
CA GLY A 87 11.76 8.02 24.91
C GLY A 87 12.74 6.96 24.42
N ALA A 88 12.30 5.72 24.17
CA ALA A 88 13.19 4.69 23.67
C ALA A 88 13.79 5.02 22.29
N THR A 89 15.04 4.62 22.07
CA THR A 89 15.71 4.67 20.78
C THR A 89 15.92 3.25 20.24
N GLY A 90 16.47 3.15 19.04
CA GLY A 90 16.80 1.88 18.40
C GLY A 90 15.65 1.24 17.64
N TYR A 91 14.49 1.87 17.54
CA TYR A 91 13.30 1.37 16.84
C TYR A 91 13.13 2.02 15.46
N SER A 92 14.21 2.06 14.66
CA SER A 92 14.09 2.45 13.25
C SER A 92 13.18 1.47 12.49
N TYR A 93 12.68 1.90 11.34
CA TYR A 93 11.94 0.99 10.46
C TYR A 93 12.74 -0.24 10.05
N GLY A 94 14.07 -0.12 9.91
CA GLY A 94 14.93 -1.28 9.65
C GLY A 94 14.80 -2.37 10.73
N ARG A 95 14.68 -1.98 12.01
CA ARG A 95 14.44 -2.94 13.10
C ARG A 95 13.02 -3.52 13.07
N VAL A 96 12.03 -2.66 12.82
CA VAL A 96 10.61 -3.05 12.88
C VAL A 96 10.19 -3.92 11.71
N PHE A 97 10.65 -3.59 10.50
CA PHE A 97 10.19 -4.22 9.26
C PHE A 97 11.25 -5.06 8.56
N GLY A 98 12.55 -4.76 8.76
CA GLY A 98 13.62 -5.30 7.91
C GLY A 98 13.71 -6.82 7.88
N ARG A 99 13.40 -7.50 9.00
CA ARG A 99 13.38 -8.98 9.06
C ARG A 99 12.25 -9.61 8.21
N TYR A 100 11.20 -8.84 7.91
CA TYR A 100 9.99 -9.31 7.22
C TYR A 100 9.94 -8.86 5.76
N MET A 101 10.77 -7.87 5.40
CA MET A 101 10.94 -7.34 4.06
C MET A 101 12.01 -8.14 3.30
N THR A 102 11.58 -9.21 2.66
CA THR A 102 12.44 -10.16 1.94
C THR A 102 12.21 -10.11 0.43
N ASP A 103 13.06 -10.80 -0.35
CA ASP A 103 13.04 -10.79 -1.81
C ASP A 103 11.72 -11.33 -2.42
N ASP A 104 10.93 -12.10 -1.67
CA ASP A 104 9.61 -12.63 -2.07
C ASP A 104 8.47 -11.61 -1.97
N VAL A 105 8.69 -10.47 -1.30
CA VAL A 105 7.70 -9.38 -1.22
C VAL A 105 7.58 -8.67 -2.57
N LYS A 106 6.44 -8.85 -3.23
CA LYS A 106 6.08 -8.23 -4.51
C LYS A 106 5.19 -6.99 -4.33
N GLU A 107 4.38 -6.97 -3.29
CA GLU A 107 3.43 -5.88 -3.03
C GLU A 107 3.36 -5.53 -1.54
N ILE A 108 3.08 -4.26 -1.25
CA ILE A 108 2.91 -3.74 0.10
C ILE A 108 1.62 -2.91 0.17
N LEU A 109 0.79 -3.17 1.17
CA LEU A 109 -0.33 -2.31 1.55
C LEU A 109 -0.01 -1.60 2.88
N VAL A 110 -0.01 -0.27 2.84
CA VAL A 110 0.15 0.60 4.02
C VAL A 110 -1.20 1.21 4.35
N GLU A 111 -1.68 0.99 5.56
CA GLU A 111 -2.84 1.67 6.13
C GLU A 111 -2.37 2.63 7.21
N GLU A 112 -2.41 3.92 6.89
CA GLU A 112 -1.97 4.99 7.80
C GLU A 112 -2.92 6.19 7.68
N PRO A 113 -3.81 6.41 8.66
CA PRO A 113 -4.78 7.51 8.63
C PRO A 113 -4.13 8.90 8.67
N TYR A 114 -2.87 8.99 9.11
CA TYR A 114 -2.16 10.25 9.34
C TYR A 114 -0.92 10.37 8.45
N VAL A 115 -1.12 10.65 7.15
CA VAL A 115 -0.03 11.00 6.22
C VAL A 115 -0.30 12.39 5.61
N ARG A 116 -0.19 13.43 6.42
CA ARG A 116 -0.60 14.81 6.07
C ARG A 116 0.50 15.82 6.31
N GLU A 117 1.06 15.80 7.52
CA GLU A 117 2.10 16.74 7.93
C GLU A 117 3.47 16.34 7.35
N HIS A 118 4.37 17.31 7.19
CA HIS A 118 5.70 17.09 6.59
C HIS A 118 6.45 15.89 7.19
N HIS A 119 6.50 15.78 8.53
CA HIS A 119 7.17 14.67 9.19
C HIS A 119 6.52 13.30 8.91
N GLN A 120 5.20 13.26 8.68
CA GLN A 120 4.46 12.04 8.34
C GLN A 120 4.75 11.61 6.90
N LEU A 121 4.86 12.58 5.98
CA LEU A 121 5.31 12.35 4.61
C LEU A 121 6.75 11.82 4.60
N CYS A 122 7.67 12.43 5.37
CA CYS A 122 9.03 11.93 5.52
C CYS A 122 9.07 10.51 6.09
N ASN A 123 8.20 10.20 7.06
CA ASN A 123 8.05 8.85 7.60
C ASN A 123 7.63 7.85 6.52
N LEU A 124 6.71 8.20 5.63
CA LEU A 124 6.36 7.33 4.49
C LEU A 124 7.52 7.18 3.50
N VAL A 125 8.28 8.24 3.25
CA VAL A 125 9.48 8.19 2.39
C VAL A 125 10.53 7.24 2.97
N MET A 126 10.89 7.38 4.25
CA MET A 126 11.85 6.49 4.91
C MET A 126 11.40 5.02 4.92
N PHE A 127 10.09 4.78 5.10
CA PHE A 127 9.53 3.43 4.96
C PHE A 127 9.69 2.90 3.52
N SER A 128 9.41 3.74 2.53
CA SER A 128 9.52 3.38 1.11
C SER A 128 10.97 3.11 0.70
N GLU A 129 11.92 3.89 1.21
CA GLU A 129 13.37 3.67 1.01
C GLU A 129 13.81 2.31 1.54
N LEU A 130 13.36 1.93 2.75
CA LEU A 130 13.62 0.61 3.30
C LEU A 130 13.02 -0.49 2.43
N ALA A 131 11.77 -0.32 1.99
CA ALA A 131 11.05 -1.30 1.18
C ALA A 131 11.76 -1.55 -0.17
N VAL A 132 12.13 -0.51 -0.91
CA VAL A 132 12.84 -0.67 -2.20
C VAL A 132 14.24 -1.24 -2.03
N THR A 133 14.90 -0.98 -0.89
CA THR A 133 16.24 -1.50 -0.61
C THR A 133 16.21 -2.98 -0.22
N SER A 134 15.18 -3.39 0.53
CA SER A 134 15.11 -4.73 1.14
C SER A 134 14.37 -5.75 0.26
N CYS A 135 13.37 -5.31 -0.51
CA CYS A 135 12.51 -6.19 -1.30
C CYS A 135 12.87 -6.10 -2.79
N LYS A 136 13.79 -6.94 -3.30
CA LYS A 136 14.25 -6.84 -4.71
C LYS A 136 13.16 -7.03 -5.76
N ASN A 137 12.13 -7.80 -5.44
CA ASN A 137 11.01 -8.07 -6.35
C ASN A 137 9.79 -7.19 -6.08
N LEU A 138 9.91 -6.15 -5.26
CA LEU A 138 8.83 -5.20 -5.02
C LEU A 138 8.43 -4.50 -6.32
N LYS A 139 7.13 -4.47 -6.60
CA LYS A 139 6.58 -3.82 -7.79
C LYS A 139 5.46 -2.84 -7.50
N PHE A 140 4.77 -2.98 -6.36
CA PHE A 140 3.59 -2.17 -6.08
C PHE A 140 3.49 -1.80 -4.59
N ILE A 141 3.25 -0.52 -4.31
CA ILE A 141 2.91 -0.03 -2.98
C ILE A 141 1.55 0.67 -3.05
N LYS A 142 0.59 0.19 -2.24
CA LYS A 142 -0.70 0.85 -2.02
C LYS A 142 -0.67 1.57 -0.67
N LEU A 143 -1.00 2.86 -0.66
CA LEU A 143 -1.30 3.62 0.54
C LEU A 143 -2.81 3.84 0.65
N LEU A 144 -3.39 3.40 1.76
CA LEU A 144 -4.71 3.83 2.20
C LEU A 144 -4.52 4.90 3.29
N THR A 145 -5.08 6.08 3.09
CA THR A 145 -4.94 7.19 4.03
C THR A 145 -6.18 8.09 4.07
N VAL A 146 -6.22 9.06 4.99
CA VAL A 146 -7.30 10.06 5.04
C VAL A 146 -6.88 11.28 4.24
N ARG A 147 -7.79 11.76 3.38
CA ARG A 147 -7.55 12.98 2.58
C ARG A 147 -7.53 14.21 3.48
N GLU A 148 -6.53 15.05 3.29
CA GLU A 148 -6.46 16.36 3.95
C GLU A 148 -7.41 17.37 3.27
N GLN A 149 -8.10 18.19 4.07
CA GLN A 149 -9.04 19.21 3.60
C GLN A 149 -8.42 20.63 3.52
N LYS A 150 -7.09 20.74 3.43
CA LYS A 150 -6.40 22.04 3.32
C LYS A 150 -6.46 22.57 1.87
N ASN A 151 -6.49 23.89 1.72
CA ASN A 151 -6.63 24.55 0.40
C ASN A 151 -5.44 24.35 -0.56
N ASN A 152 -4.26 23.97 -0.07
CA ASN A 152 -3.02 23.96 -0.86
C ASN A 152 -2.64 22.58 -1.44
N ASP A 153 -3.44 21.54 -1.20
CA ASP A 153 -3.19 20.13 -1.60
C ASP A 153 -1.71 19.70 -1.49
N GLU A 154 -1.07 20.05 -0.37
CA GLU A 154 0.33 19.70 -0.12
C GLU A 154 0.52 18.18 -0.04
N GLN A 155 -0.42 17.49 0.60
CA GLN A 155 -0.49 16.02 0.65
C GLN A 155 -0.48 15.41 -0.76
N GLY A 156 -1.38 15.86 -1.66
CA GLY A 156 -1.46 15.35 -3.02
C GLY A 156 -0.17 15.57 -3.82
N ARG A 157 0.43 16.76 -3.72
CA ARG A 157 1.72 17.07 -4.38
C ARG A 157 2.88 16.22 -3.86
N ALA A 158 2.93 15.98 -2.56
CA ALA A 158 3.94 15.12 -1.96
C ALA A 158 3.80 13.66 -2.43
N PHE A 159 2.57 13.13 -2.49
CA PHE A 159 2.32 11.79 -3.01
C PHE A 159 2.65 11.66 -4.49
N GLN A 160 2.36 12.67 -5.31
CA GLN A 160 2.75 12.66 -6.71
C GLN A 160 4.28 12.63 -6.86
N THR A 161 5.00 13.42 -6.05
CA THR A 161 6.46 13.42 -6.03
C THR A 161 7.03 12.05 -5.63
N LEU A 162 6.48 11.43 -4.59
CA LEU A 162 6.88 10.09 -4.16
C LEU A 162 6.58 9.04 -5.23
N LYS A 163 5.41 9.14 -5.90
CA LYS A 163 5.03 8.27 -7.01
C LYS A 163 6.06 8.31 -8.13
N ASP A 164 6.45 9.50 -8.56
CA ASP A 164 7.42 9.67 -9.64
C ASP A 164 8.82 9.18 -9.24
N SER A 165 9.18 9.29 -7.96
CA SER A 165 10.43 8.74 -7.41
C SER A 165 10.45 7.22 -7.39
N LEU A 166 9.40 6.58 -6.86
CA LEU A 166 9.25 5.13 -6.79
C LEU A 166 9.19 4.50 -8.18
N LYS A 167 8.55 5.17 -9.14
CA LYS A 167 8.49 4.70 -10.53
C LYS A 167 9.87 4.57 -11.17
N LYS A 168 10.84 5.44 -10.82
CA LYS A 168 12.23 5.32 -11.29
C LYS A 168 12.92 4.06 -10.75
N GLN A 169 12.44 3.52 -9.63
CA GLN A 169 12.89 2.25 -9.06
C GLN A 169 12.06 1.05 -9.57
N GLY A 170 11.17 1.25 -10.54
CA GLY A 170 10.31 0.20 -11.08
C GLY A 170 9.17 -0.22 -10.13
N VAL A 171 8.82 0.64 -9.17
CA VAL A 171 7.72 0.41 -8.22
C VAL A 171 6.59 1.39 -8.50
N GLU A 172 5.40 0.86 -8.78
CA GLU A 172 4.19 1.68 -8.92
C GLU A 172 3.63 2.03 -7.54
N PHE A 173 3.22 3.29 -7.38
CA PHE A 173 2.65 3.80 -6.12
C PHE A 173 1.23 4.29 -6.34
N PHE A 174 0.30 3.78 -5.54
CA PHE A 174 -1.11 4.11 -5.60
C PHE A 174 -1.63 4.59 -4.25
N VAL A 175 -2.39 5.67 -4.25
CA VAL A 175 -3.01 6.25 -3.06
C VAL A 175 -4.52 6.15 -3.17
N GLU A 176 -5.14 5.56 -2.15
CA GLU A 176 -6.58 5.50 -1.96
C GLU A 176 -6.95 6.27 -0.69
N TYR A 177 -8.05 7.03 -0.77
CA TYR A 177 -8.52 7.81 0.35
C TYR A 177 -9.76 7.18 0.99
N SER A 178 -9.74 7.02 2.30
CA SER A 178 -10.89 6.58 3.09
C SER A 178 -11.09 7.51 4.29
N ALA A 179 -12.30 8.05 4.45
CA ALA A 179 -12.60 8.99 5.54
C ALA A 179 -12.70 8.30 6.91
N ASN A 180 -13.11 7.02 6.94
CA ASN A 180 -13.48 6.30 8.16
C ASN A 180 -12.47 5.20 8.51
N MET A 181 -11.18 5.43 8.24
CA MET A 181 -10.13 4.46 8.56
C MET A 181 -9.41 4.80 9.87
N HIS A 182 -9.20 3.77 10.68
CA HIS A 182 -8.49 3.87 11.96
C HIS A 182 -7.33 2.88 12.08
N ASP A 183 -7.35 1.84 11.25
CA ASP A 183 -6.35 0.79 11.21
C ASP A 183 -4.98 1.38 10.85
N ARG A 184 -3.97 0.88 11.56
CA ARG A 184 -2.57 1.29 11.45
C ARG A 184 -1.73 0.04 11.28
N GLN A 185 -1.52 -0.34 10.02
CA GLN A 185 -0.83 -1.57 9.70
C GLN A 185 -0.11 -1.51 8.36
N VAL A 186 0.90 -2.37 8.23
CA VAL A 186 1.59 -2.66 6.98
C VAL A 186 1.41 -4.14 6.68
N ILE A 187 0.95 -4.46 5.49
CA ILE A 187 0.72 -5.83 5.02
C ILE A 187 1.68 -6.08 3.86
N LEU A 188 2.46 -7.15 3.96
CA LEU A 188 3.42 -7.59 2.97
C LEU A 188 2.84 -8.79 2.21
N SER A 189 3.10 -8.87 0.90
CA SER A 189 2.56 -9.95 0.06
C SER A 189 3.10 -11.36 0.40
N ASN A 190 4.15 -11.47 1.22
CA ASN A 190 4.64 -12.73 1.78
C ASN A 190 3.87 -13.14 3.06
N GLY A 191 2.79 -12.45 3.39
CA GLY A 191 1.86 -12.79 4.47
C GLY A 191 2.19 -12.23 5.84
N PHE A 192 3.25 -11.42 5.99
CA PHE A 192 3.48 -10.67 7.22
C PHE A 192 2.57 -9.44 7.33
N ILE A 193 2.07 -9.21 8.55
CA ILE A 193 1.24 -8.06 8.90
C ILE A 193 1.84 -7.40 10.14
N VAL A 194 2.20 -6.13 10.05
CA VAL A 194 2.78 -5.37 11.16
C VAL A 194 1.77 -4.32 11.60
N LYS A 195 1.16 -4.52 12.77
CA LYS A 195 0.21 -3.58 13.39
C LYS A 195 0.94 -2.71 14.38
N ILE A 196 0.80 -1.39 14.27
CA ILE A 196 1.51 -0.43 15.12
C ILE A 196 0.49 0.50 15.77
N GLY A 197 0.50 0.59 17.11
CA GLY A 197 -0.47 1.41 17.85
C GLY A 197 -0.48 2.88 17.43
N ARG A 198 0.63 3.43 16.94
CA ARG A 198 0.75 4.80 16.40
C ARG A 198 1.01 4.86 14.90
N GLY A 199 0.91 3.73 14.20
CA GLY A 199 1.23 3.63 12.78
C GLY A 199 2.70 3.94 12.51
N LEU A 200 3.02 4.56 11.37
CA LEU A 200 4.37 4.97 11.00
C LEU A 200 4.85 6.20 11.82
N ASN A 201 3.96 6.86 12.56
CA ASN A 201 4.24 8.15 13.19
C ASN A 201 4.59 8.07 14.68
N TYR A 202 5.34 7.04 15.09
CA TYR A 202 5.73 6.84 16.49
C TYR A 202 7.01 7.59 16.91
N PHE A 203 7.74 8.25 16.01
CA PHE A 203 8.93 9.02 16.39
C PHE A 203 8.57 10.34 17.10
N LYS A 204 9.41 10.75 18.06
CA LYS A 204 9.36 12.08 18.66
C LYS A 204 10.01 13.13 17.73
N PRO A 205 9.65 14.41 17.87
CA PRO A 205 10.38 15.50 17.22
C PRO A 205 11.86 15.48 17.63
N SER A 206 12.74 15.86 16.71
CA SER A 206 14.16 16.04 17.04
C SER A 206 14.33 17.24 17.98
N PRO A 207 15.11 17.17 19.06
CA PRO A 207 15.33 18.29 19.96
C PRO A 207 16.12 19.42 19.30
N SER A 208 16.94 19.10 18.30
CA SER A 208 17.72 20.06 17.52
C SER A 208 17.89 19.58 16.07
N LYS A 209 18.23 20.50 15.17
CA LYS A 209 18.62 20.17 13.78
C LYS A 209 20.00 19.50 13.72
N TYR A 210 20.85 19.72 14.73
CA TYR A 210 22.23 19.25 14.77
C TYR A 210 22.45 18.29 15.95
N CYS A 211 21.68 17.20 15.99
CA CYS A 211 21.83 16.16 17.00
C CYS A 211 21.72 14.76 16.39
N LEU A 212 22.18 13.76 17.14
CA LEU A 212 21.90 12.37 16.82
C LEU A 212 20.39 12.15 16.74
N GLY A 213 19.97 11.29 15.81
CA GLY A 213 18.56 11.08 15.52
C GLY A 213 17.98 12.05 14.50
N ALA A 214 18.69 13.11 14.07
CA ALA A 214 18.17 14.02 13.05
C ALA A 214 17.92 13.30 11.70
N PHE A 215 18.85 12.43 11.27
CA PHE A 215 18.78 11.72 9.99
C PHE A 215 18.69 10.20 10.16
N ASN A 216 19.47 9.62 11.06
CA ASN A 216 19.38 8.19 11.36
C ASN A 216 18.40 7.95 12.51
N TYR A 217 17.20 7.50 12.17
CA TYR A 217 16.10 7.30 13.11
C TYR A 217 16.31 6.12 14.06
N HIS A 218 17.39 5.33 13.89
CA HIS A 218 17.85 4.43 14.94
C HIS A 218 18.19 5.18 16.23
N PHE A 219 18.67 6.42 16.14
CA PHE A 219 18.98 7.25 17.30
C PHE A 219 17.84 8.22 17.69
N ARG A 220 16.69 8.18 17.01
CA ARG A 220 15.56 9.06 17.31
C ARG A 220 14.72 8.47 18.43
N GLU A 221 14.39 9.29 19.42
CA GLU A 221 13.47 8.90 20.48
C GLU A 221 12.07 8.60 19.92
N CYS A 222 11.42 7.61 20.49
CA CYS A 222 10.09 7.17 20.11
C CYS A 222 9.06 7.55 21.18
N ARG A 223 7.82 7.75 20.75
CA ARG A 223 6.64 7.79 21.60
C ARG A 223 6.26 6.35 21.95
N GLU A 224 5.67 6.16 23.12
CA GLU A 224 5.22 4.85 23.55
C GLU A 224 4.23 4.21 22.56
N THR A 225 4.48 2.96 22.16
CA THR A 225 3.60 2.20 21.27
C THR A 225 3.84 0.70 21.33
N ASN A 226 2.82 -0.09 20.99
CA ASN A 226 2.93 -1.52 20.78
C ASN A 226 3.04 -1.81 19.28
N ILE A 227 3.89 -2.78 18.94
CA ILE A 227 4.04 -3.31 17.60
C ILE A 227 3.80 -4.81 17.68
N ASP A 228 2.76 -5.28 17.00
CA ASP A 228 2.42 -6.70 16.91
C ASP A 228 2.66 -7.16 15.47
N VAL A 229 3.49 -8.19 15.30
CA VAL A 229 3.75 -8.82 13.99
C VAL A 229 2.99 -10.13 13.91
N PHE A 230 2.19 -10.28 12.88
CA PHE A 230 1.46 -11.49 12.56
C PHE A 230 1.98 -12.09 11.27
N TYR A 231 1.86 -13.41 11.14
CA TYR A 231 2.08 -14.12 9.87
C TYR A 231 0.82 -14.89 9.50
N CYS A 232 0.37 -14.68 8.27
CA CYS A 232 -0.77 -15.35 7.68
C CYS A 232 -0.32 -16.16 6.44
N PRO A 233 -0.09 -17.47 6.56
CA PRO A 233 0.38 -18.29 5.45
C PRO A 233 -0.65 -18.40 4.31
N GLU A 234 -1.93 -18.09 4.56
CA GLU A 234 -2.95 -18.01 3.50
C GLU A 234 -2.68 -16.85 2.53
N ASN A 235 -1.97 -15.81 2.97
CA ASN A 235 -1.61 -14.65 2.14
C ASN A 235 -0.34 -14.90 1.32
N ASP A 236 0.49 -15.88 1.72
CA ASP A 236 1.74 -16.29 1.08
C ASP A 236 1.49 -17.24 -0.11
N LYS A 237 0.30 -17.87 -0.16
CA LYS A 237 -0.09 -18.80 -1.22
C LYS A 237 -0.69 -18.05 -2.41
N ALA A 238 0.17 -17.39 -3.18
CA ALA A 238 -0.19 -16.84 -4.49
C ALA A 238 0.87 -17.16 -5.55
#